data_AF-A0A6P4DJP9-F1
#
_entry.id   AF-A0A6P4DJP9-F1
#
_cell.length_a   1.000
_cell.length_b   1.000
_cell.length_c   1.000
_cell.angle_alpha   90.00
_cell.angle_beta   90.00
_cell.angle_gamma   90.00
#
_symmetry.space_group_name_H-M   'P 1'
#
loop_
_entity.id
_entity.type
_entity.pdbx_description
1 polymer ?
#
loop_
_entity_poly.entity_id
_entity_poly.type
_entity_poly.pdbx_seq_one_letter_code
_entity_poly.pdbx_strand_id
1 'polypeptide(L)'
;MWKQVITRFGILEVVISDNVTQFTDIKFVEFLVGLGIKQKFSSVEHPQTNGKVEAANKVILLGLKKRLDKKKGVWADELASVLWSYRTTVQSSTGETPFRLTYGVDAMMPVEVGELSPRLLLGRVEEAVEKDLVDEAREMAHLSEAALKQRVALRYNAKVLGREFEQNDLVLRRNDIGVPTHGEGKLAANWEGPYRSKRRLVRAPTSWKGSMAKKSQEHGMRVT
;
A
#
# COMPACT_ATOMS: atom_id res chain seq x y z
N MET A 1 -4.94 6.06 -15.90
CA MET A 1 -5.89 6.71 -14.97
C MET A 1 -7.32 6.73 -15.52
N TRP A 2 -7.63 7.50 -16.57
CA TRP A 2 -8.99 7.60 -17.14
C TRP A 2 -9.66 6.24 -17.45
N LYS A 3 -9.15 5.50 -18.44
CA LYS A 3 -9.78 4.27 -18.98
C LYS A 3 -9.88 3.08 -18.01
N GLN A 4 -8.98 3.01 -17.02
CA GLN A 4 -8.83 1.80 -16.19
C GLN A 4 -9.26 2.01 -14.75
N VAL A 5 -9.39 3.26 -14.29
CA VAL A 5 -9.76 3.58 -12.91
C VAL A 5 -11.03 4.40 -12.91
N ILE A 6 -11.00 5.60 -13.51
CA ILE A 6 -12.13 6.55 -13.42
C ILE A 6 -13.38 6.00 -14.11
N THR A 7 -13.25 5.45 -15.32
CA THR A 7 -14.41 4.88 -16.05
C THR A 7 -14.95 3.59 -15.43
N ARG A 8 -14.24 2.98 -14.46
CA ARG A 8 -14.66 1.74 -13.80
C ARG A 8 -15.22 1.98 -12.40
N PHE A 9 -14.58 2.86 -11.64
CA PHE A 9 -14.88 3.08 -10.22
C PHE A 9 -15.48 4.46 -9.94
N GLY A 10 -15.58 5.33 -10.96
CA GLY A 10 -16.03 6.71 -10.80
C GLY A 10 -14.90 7.68 -10.41
N ILE A 11 -15.29 8.91 -10.09
CA ILE A 11 -14.36 9.97 -9.67
C ILE A 11 -13.96 9.71 -8.21
N LEU A 12 -12.66 9.56 -7.99
CA LEU A 12 -12.10 9.35 -6.65
C LEU A 12 -12.05 10.67 -5.88
N GLU A 13 -12.27 10.64 -4.57
CA GLU A 13 -12.07 11.85 -3.76
C GLU A 13 -10.58 12.20 -3.63
N VAL A 14 -9.75 11.18 -3.38
CA VAL A 14 -8.32 11.35 -3.09
C VAL A 14 -7.50 10.28 -3.80
N VAL A 15 -6.37 10.69 -4.39
CA VAL A 15 -5.33 9.79 -4.90
C VAL A 15 -4.08 9.97 -4.05
N ILE A 16 -3.55 8.85 -3.54
CA ILE A 16 -2.29 8.83 -2.81
C ILE A 16 -1.21 8.22 -3.69
N SER A 17 -0.12 8.94 -3.93
CA SER A 17 1.00 8.47 -4.77
C SER A 17 2.36 8.65 -4.09
N ASP A 18 3.39 8.00 -4.61
CA ASP A 18 4.77 8.31 -4.28
C ASP A 18 5.26 9.53 -5.08
N ASN A 19 6.46 10.01 -4.77
CA ASN A 19 7.08 11.18 -5.39
C ASN A 19 7.81 10.82 -6.70
N VAL A 20 7.38 9.77 -7.39
CA VAL A 20 7.95 9.42 -8.69
C VAL A 20 7.53 10.47 -9.72
N THR A 21 8.44 10.80 -10.63
CA THR A 21 8.30 11.88 -11.61
C THR A 21 7.00 11.82 -12.42
N GLN A 22 6.52 10.61 -12.70
CA GLN A 22 5.25 10.38 -13.41
C GLN A 22 4.02 10.91 -12.63
N PHE A 23 4.05 10.87 -11.30
CA PHE A 23 2.95 11.35 -10.46
C PHE A 23 3.12 12.79 -10.00
N THR A 24 4.32 13.37 -10.17
CA THR A 24 4.59 14.80 -9.92
C THR A 24 4.48 15.64 -11.19
N ASP A 25 4.20 15.03 -12.35
CA ASP A 25 4.06 15.71 -13.62
C ASP A 25 2.89 16.71 -13.59
N ILE A 26 3.13 17.95 -14.02
CA ILE A 26 2.15 19.04 -13.96
C ILE A 26 0.88 18.68 -14.71
N LYS A 27 0.97 18.02 -15.88
CA LYS A 27 -0.22 17.63 -16.66
C LYS A 27 -1.05 16.60 -15.92
N PHE A 28 -0.41 15.70 -15.18
CA PHE A 28 -1.11 14.72 -14.36
C PHE A 28 -1.81 15.39 -13.17
N VAL A 29 -1.15 16.33 -12.51
CA VAL A 29 -1.73 17.11 -11.41
C VAL A 29 -2.94 17.91 -11.90
N GLU A 30 -2.79 18.66 -13.00
CA GLU A 30 -3.87 19.44 -13.61
C GLU A 30 -5.06 18.55 -14.02
N PHE A 31 -4.77 17.38 -14.59
CA PHE A 31 -5.81 16.39 -14.92
C PHE A 31 -6.61 15.95 -13.68
N LEU A 32 -5.96 15.70 -12.55
CA LEU A 32 -6.66 15.33 -11.30
C LEU A 32 -7.47 16.50 -10.75
N VAL A 33 -6.90 17.71 -10.73
CA VAL A 33 -7.57 18.93 -10.27
C VAL A 33 -8.80 19.24 -11.13
N GLY A 34 -8.71 19.07 -12.45
CA GLY A 34 -9.82 19.27 -13.38
C GLY A 34 -11.01 18.32 -13.13
N LEU A 35 -10.78 17.19 -12.46
CA LEU A 35 -11.81 16.26 -12.03
C LEU A 35 -12.22 16.42 -10.55
N GLY A 36 -11.67 17.42 -9.84
CA GLY A 36 -11.91 17.65 -8.41
C GLY A 36 -11.21 16.63 -7.50
N ILE A 37 -10.24 15.86 -8.01
CA ILE A 37 -9.55 14.80 -7.29
C ILE A 37 -8.38 15.40 -6.51
N LYS A 38 -8.33 15.20 -5.18
CA LYS A 38 -7.23 15.67 -4.33
C LYS A 38 -6.05 14.72 -4.42
N GLN A 39 -4.88 15.19 -4.84
CA GLN A 39 -3.66 14.38 -4.79
C GLN A 39 -2.94 14.58 -3.46
N LYS A 40 -2.53 13.47 -2.83
CA LYS A 40 -1.66 13.47 -1.64
C LYS A 40 -0.40 12.66 -1.94
N PHE A 41 0.75 13.23 -1.63
CA PHE A 41 2.01 12.53 -1.77
C PHE A 41 2.38 11.83 -0.47
N SER A 42 2.84 10.59 -0.58
CA SER A 42 3.54 9.92 0.50
C SER A 42 4.87 10.63 0.77
N SER A 43 5.18 10.86 2.04
CA SER A 43 6.47 11.45 2.41
C SER A 43 7.60 10.48 2.03
N VAL A 44 8.72 11.02 1.51
CA VAL A 44 9.95 10.25 1.21
C VAL A 44 10.45 9.48 2.43
N GLU A 45 10.18 10.00 3.64
CA GLU A 45 10.55 9.40 4.91
C GLU A 45 9.49 8.43 5.46
N HIS A 46 8.30 8.34 4.85
CA HIS A 46 7.20 7.48 5.30
C HIS A 46 6.64 6.55 4.19
N PRO A 47 7.42 5.52 3.78
CA PRO A 47 6.98 4.49 2.82
C PRO A 47 5.68 3.76 3.20
N GLN A 48 5.29 3.78 4.48
CA GLN A 48 4.06 3.15 5.01
C GLN A 48 2.81 3.55 4.26
N THR A 49 2.75 4.82 3.84
CA THR A 49 1.58 5.38 3.18
C THR A 49 1.31 4.64 1.87
N ASN A 50 2.37 4.11 1.24
CA ASN A 50 2.31 3.26 0.05
C ASN A 50 2.37 1.75 0.37
N GLY A 51 2.42 1.37 1.64
CA GLY A 51 2.65 -0.01 2.09
C GLY A 51 1.57 -0.99 1.64
N LYS A 52 0.30 -0.54 1.53
CA LYS A 52 -0.78 -1.39 0.97
C LYS A 52 -0.52 -1.72 -0.50
N VAL A 53 -0.16 -0.71 -1.30
CA VAL A 53 0.14 -0.87 -2.73
C VAL A 53 1.38 -1.73 -2.90
N GLU A 54 2.42 -1.53 -2.09
CA GLU A 54 3.61 -2.38 -2.12
C GLU A 54 3.31 -3.85 -1.78
N ALA A 55 2.45 -4.11 -0.79
CA ALA A 55 2.06 -5.46 -0.41
C ALA A 55 1.31 -6.15 -1.56
N ALA A 56 0.34 -5.45 -2.18
CA ALA A 56 -0.37 -5.94 -3.35
C ALA A 56 0.60 -6.20 -4.53
N ASN A 57 1.49 -5.26 -4.81
CA ASN A 57 2.50 -5.40 -5.87
C ASN A 57 3.41 -6.61 -5.63
N LYS A 58 3.81 -6.89 -4.38
CA LYS A 58 4.59 -8.09 -4.05
C LYS A 58 3.84 -9.38 -4.39
N VAL A 59 2.54 -9.44 -4.10
CA VAL A 59 1.71 -10.61 -4.43
C VAL A 59 1.56 -10.77 -5.95
N ILE A 60 1.27 -9.68 -6.66
CA ILE A 60 1.13 -9.70 -8.13
C ILE A 60 2.44 -10.12 -8.80
N LEU A 61 3.58 -9.56 -8.37
CA LEU A 61 4.89 -9.93 -8.89
C LEU A 61 5.23 -11.39 -8.62
N LEU A 62 4.84 -11.93 -7.46
CA LEU A 62 5.04 -13.34 -7.15
C LEU A 62 4.18 -14.23 -8.07
N GLY A 63 2.92 -13.86 -8.31
CA GLY A 63 2.03 -14.55 -9.24
C GLY A 63 2.58 -14.56 -10.67
N LEU A 64 3.05 -13.40 -11.15
CA LEU A 64 3.69 -13.28 -12.45
C LEU A 64 4.95 -14.14 -12.55
N LYS A 65 5.82 -14.13 -11.54
CA LYS A 65 7.04 -14.97 -11.51
C LYS A 65 6.72 -16.45 -11.64
N LYS A 66 5.66 -16.92 -10.96
CA LYS A 66 5.21 -18.33 -11.04
C LYS A 66 4.64 -18.71 -12.40
N ARG A 67 4.00 -17.77 -13.11
CA ARG A 67 3.43 -18.01 -14.45
C ARG A 67 4.46 -17.92 -15.57
N LEU A 68 5.50 -17.12 -15.37
CA LEU A 68 6.46 -16.79 -16.43
C LEU A 68 7.63 -17.75 -16.58
N ASP A 69 7.88 -18.67 -15.62
CA ASP A 69 8.95 -19.69 -15.63
C ASP A 69 10.11 -19.42 -16.62
N LYS A 70 10.23 -20.21 -17.71
CA LYS A 70 11.23 -20.03 -18.77
C LYS A 70 10.78 -19.12 -19.92
N LYS A 71 9.52 -18.66 -19.92
CA LYS A 71 8.91 -17.84 -20.97
C LYS A 71 9.10 -16.36 -20.66
N LYS A 72 10.32 -15.86 -20.87
CA LYS A 72 10.65 -14.44 -20.70
C LYS A 72 9.89 -13.59 -21.73
N GLY A 73 9.26 -12.51 -21.28
CA GLY A 73 8.70 -11.46 -22.15
C GLY A 73 7.17 -11.44 -22.30
N VAL A 74 6.45 -12.49 -21.89
CA VAL A 74 5.00 -12.64 -22.12
C VAL A 74 4.15 -12.18 -20.92
N TRP A 75 4.68 -11.28 -20.10
CA TRP A 75 4.05 -10.88 -18.82
C TRP A 75 2.74 -10.12 -19.01
N ALA A 76 2.60 -9.41 -20.13
CA ALA A 76 1.39 -8.64 -20.43
C ALA A 76 0.17 -9.57 -20.59
N ASP A 77 0.35 -10.73 -21.23
CA ASP A 77 -0.74 -11.68 -21.48
C ASP A 77 -1.16 -12.40 -20.19
N GLU A 78 -0.21 -12.68 -19.29
CA GLU A 78 -0.47 -13.32 -17.99
C GLU A 78 -1.02 -12.35 -16.94
N LEU A 79 -0.87 -11.04 -17.13
CA LEU A 79 -1.26 -10.04 -16.13
C LEU A 79 -2.73 -10.12 -15.79
N ALA A 80 -3.61 -10.32 -16.78
CA ALA A 80 -5.04 -10.43 -16.55
C ALA A 80 -5.39 -11.64 -15.66
N SER A 81 -4.76 -12.79 -15.91
CA SER A 81 -4.94 -14.03 -15.14
C SER A 81 -4.45 -13.88 -13.70
N VAL A 82 -3.28 -13.24 -13.50
CA VAL A 82 -2.73 -12.98 -12.17
C VAL A 82 -3.62 -11.99 -11.40
N LEU A 83 -4.09 -10.92 -12.04
CA LEU A 83 -5.00 -9.96 -11.41
C LEU A 83 -6.35 -10.59 -11.07
N TRP A 84 -6.87 -11.48 -11.92
CA TRP A 84 -8.10 -12.22 -11.63
C TRP A 84 -7.93 -13.06 -10.35
N SER A 85 -6.88 -13.90 -10.30
CA SER A 85 -6.64 -14.73 -9.12
C SER A 85 -6.44 -13.91 -7.84
N TYR A 86 -5.74 -12.77 -7.91
CA TYR A 86 -5.61 -11.88 -6.76
C TYR A 86 -6.96 -11.33 -6.28
N ARG A 87 -7.83 -10.91 -7.22
CA ARG A 87 -9.14 -10.32 -6.91
C ARG A 87 -10.13 -11.33 -6.33
N THR A 88 -10.03 -12.60 -6.70
CA THR A 88 -10.95 -13.66 -6.25
C THR A 88 -10.41 -14.51 -5.10
N THR A 89 -9.19 -14.25 -4.63
CA THR A 89 -8.59 -14.97 -3.49
C THR A 89 -8.79 -14.17 -2.20
N VAL A 90 -9.26 -14.86 -1.15
CA VAL A 90 -9.41 -14.30 0.19
C VAL A 90 -8.06 -13.80 0.72
N GLN A 91 -8.01 -12.53 1.16
CA GLN A 91 -6.80 -11.96 1.73
C GLN A 91 -6.72 -12.26 3.22
N SER A 92 -5.58 -12.77 3.69
CA SER A 92 -5.38 -13.09 5.11
C SER A 92 -5.45 -11.88 6.05
N SER A 93 -5.29 -10.67 5.52
CA SER A 93 -5.40 -9.42 6.30
C SER A 93 -6.83 -8.96 6.55
N THR A 94 -7.76 -9.29 5.65
CA THR A 94 -9.15 -8.80 5.71
C THR A 94 -10.16 -9.92 5.89
N GLY A 95 -9.80 -11.18 5.63
CA GLY A 95 -10.73 -12.31 5.62
C GLY A 95 -11.64 -12.35 4.39
N GLU A 96 -11.47 -11.39 3.47
CA GLU A 96 -12.37 -11.18 2.33
C GLU A 96 -11.63 -11.13 1.00
N THR A 97 -12.35 -11.36 -0.10
CA THR A 97 -11.80 -11.18 -1.46
C THR A 97 -11.80 -9.70 -1.85
N PRO A 98 -10.76 -9.20 -2.56
CA PRO A 98 -10.78 -7.82 -3.05
C PRO A 98 -11.96 -7.51 -3.98
N PHE A 99 -12.44 -8.51 -4.74
CA PHE A 99 -13.60 -8.36 -5.61
C PHE A 99 -14.87 -8.06 -4.81
N ARG A 100 -15.16 -8.85 -3.77
CA ARG A 100 -16.33 -8.64 -2.90
C ARG A 100 -16.29 -7.28 -2.21
N LEU A 101 -15.15 -6.88 -1.67
CA LEU A 101 -15.02 -5.56 -1.04
C LEU A 101 -15.26 -4.39 -2.02
N THR A 102 -14.92 -4.60 -3.30
CA THR A 102 -15.07 -3.58 -4.35
C THR A 102 -16.50 -3.50 -4.87
N TYR A 103 -17.09 -4.64 -5.25
CA TYR A 103 -18.37 -4.69 -5.96
C TYR A 103 -19.56 -5.12 -5.09
N GLY A 104 -19.30 -5.57 -3.87
CA GLY A 104 -20.30 -6.03 -2.91
C GLY A 104 -20.85 -7.43 -3.11
N VAL A 105 -20.41 -8.10 -4.16
CA VAL A 105 -20.81 -9.47 -4.50
C VAL A 105 -19.59 -10.34 -4.74
N ASP A 106 -19.73 -11.64 -4.54
CA ASP A 106 -18.65 -12.57 -4.87
C ASP A 106 -18.46 -12.69 -6.39
N ALA A 107 -17.22 -12.86 -6.84
CA ALA A 107 -16.94 -13.10 -8.24
C ALA A 107 -17.43 -14.49 -8.64
N MET A 108 -18.18 -14.58 -9.75
CA MET A 108 -18.51 -15.87 -10.37
C MET A 108 -17.24 -16.55 -10.87
N MET A 109 -16.99 -17.76 -10.39
CA MET A 109 -15.88 -18.58 -10.88
C MET A 109 -16.26 -19.23 -12.22
N PRO A 110 -15.31 -19.40 -13.15
CA PRO A 110 -15.59 -20.06 -14.44
C PRO A 110 -16.25 -21.44 -14.33
N VAL A 111 -15.98 -22.18 -13.24
CA VAL A 111 -16.62 -23.49 -12.97
C VAL A 111 -18.12 -23.36 -12.66
N GLU A 112 -18.54 -22.27 -12.02
CA GLU A 112 -19.94 -21.99 -11.66
C GLU A 112 -20.80 -21.56 -12.86
N VAL A 113 -20.16 -21.30 -14.01
CA VAL A 113 -20.86 -20.97 -15.27
C VAL A 113 -21.29 -22.26 -15.99
N GLY A 114 -20.54 -23.35 -15.82
CA GLY A 114 -20.85 -24.65 -16.42
C GLY A 114 -21.93 -25.42 -15.67
N GLU A 115 -22.14 -25.12 -14.39
CA GLU A 115 -23.18 -25.70 -13.55
C GLU A 115 -24.28 -24.67 -13.27
N LEU A 116 -25.55 -25.08 -13.21
CA LEU A 116 -26.68 -24.21 -12.85
C LEU A 116 -26.60 -23.82 -11.37
N SER A 117 -25.65 -22.95 -11.03
CA SER A 117 -25.44 -22.53 -9.66
C SER A 117 -26.70 -21.84 -9.10
N PRO A 118 -27.01 -21.98 -7.80
CA PRO A 118 -28.16 -21.32 -7.18
C PRO A 118 -28.21 -19.80 -7.43
N ARG A 119 -27.04 -19.15 -7.60
CA ARG A 119 -26.92 -17.73 -7.97
C ARG A 119 -27.58 -17.40 -9.32
N LEU A 120 -27.46 -18.27 -10.32
CA LEU A 120 -28.13 -18.12 -11.61
C LEU A 120 -29.65 -18.32 -11.50
N LEU A 121 -30.11 -19.09 -10.51
CA LEU A 121 -31.50 -19.48 -10.34
C LEU A 121 -32.30 -18.51 -9.44
N LEU A 122 -31.65 -17.81 -8.50
CA LEU A 122 -32.31 -17.08 -7.41
C LEU A 122 -32.02 -15.56 -7.36
N GLY A 123 -31.16 -15.03 -8.25
CA GLY A 123 -30.50 -13.73 -8.11
C GLY A 123 -31.32 -12.42 -8.05
N ARG A 124 -32.64 -12.43 -7.83
CA ARG A 124 -33.49 -11.22 -7.77
C ARG A 124 -34.00 -10.85 -6.37
N VAL A 125 -33.98 -11.77 -5.41
CA VAL A 125 -34.45 -11.54 -4.02
C VAL A 125 -33.31 -11.10 -3.09
N GLU A 126 -32.06 -11.34 -3.49
CA GLU A 126 -30.85 -11.16 -2.66
C GLU A 126 -30.32 -9.71 -2.62
N GLU A 127 -30.60 -8.86 -3.61
CA GLU A 127 -29.93 -7.55 -3.78
C GLU A 127 -30.05 -6.56 -2.60
N ALA A 128 -31.15 -6.59 -1.85
CA ALA A 128 -31.34 -5.68 -0.71
C ALA A 128 -30.62 -6.18 0.55
N VAL A 129 -30.69 -7.49 0.82
CA VAL A 129 -30.00 -8.14 1.94
C VAL A 129 -28.48 -8.13 1.70
N GLU A 130 -28.07 -8.32 0.45
CA GLU A 130 -26.66 -8.35 0.05
C GLU A 130 -25.97 -6.98 0.20
N LYS A 131 -26.72 -5.86 0.09
CA LYS A 131 -26.21 -4.51 0.35
C LYS A 131 -25.82 -4.29 1.82
N ASP A 132 -26.66 -4.69 2.75
CA ASP A 132 -26.35 -4.55 4.18
C ASP A 132 -25.16 -5.46 4.57
N LEU A 133 -25.11 -6.67 3.99
CA LEU A 133 -24.02 -7.62 4.20
C LEU A 133 -22.67 -7.14 3.65
N VAL A 134 -22.62 -6.39 2.54
CA VAL A 134 -21.33 -5.86 2.04
C VAL A 134 -20.79 -4.77 2.95
N ASP A 135 -21.63 -3.87 3.45
CA ASP A 135 -21.16 -2.78 4.29
C ASP A 135 -20.64 -3.31 5.63
N GLU A 136 -21.31 -4.30 6.21
CA GLU A 136 -20.78 -5.07 7.35
C GLU A 136 -19.42 -5.73 7.02
N ALA A 137 -19.31 -6.39 5.86
CA ALA A 137 -18.05 -7.03 5.44
C ALA A 137 -16.91 -6.01 5.26
N ARG A 138 -17.20 -4.83 4.72
CA ARG A 138 -16.22 -3.73 4.57
C ARG A 138 -15.75 -3.20 5.91
N GLU A 139 -16.66 -3.00 6.86
CA GLU A 139 -16.30 -2.57 8.22
C GLU A 139 -15.48 -3.63 8.95
N MET A 140 -15.89 -4.90 8.88
CA MET A 140 -15.15 -6.00 9.48
C MET A 140 -13.76 -6.18 8.87
N ALA A 141 -13.63 -6.03 7.55
CA ALA A 141 -12.34 -6.02 6.87
C ALA A 141 -11.46 -4.85 7.34
N HIS A 142 -12.03 -3.66 7.51
CA HIS A 142 -11.33 -2.48 8.01
C HIS A 142 -10.82 -2.68 9.45
N LEU A 143 -11.67 -3.21 10.34
CA LEU A 143 -11.31 -3.55 11.72
C LEU A 143 -10.19 -4.60 11.77
N SER A 144 -10.30 -5.66 10.96
CA SER A 144 -9.29 -6.73 10.87
C SER A 144 -7.94 -6.18 10.41
N GLU A 145 -7.95 -5.32 9.39
CA GLU A 145 -6.74 -4.68 8.89
C GLU A 145 -6.10 -3.76 9.96
N ALA A 146 -6.92 -2.96 10.66
CA ALA A 146 -6.47 -2.09 11.73
C ALA A 146 -5.84 -2.90 12.89
N ALA A 147 -6.50 -3.97 13.33
CA ALA A 147 -5.99 -4.87 14.36
C ALA A 147 -4.66 -5.53 13.94
N LEU A 148 -4.56 -5.99 12.68
CA LEU A 148 -3.31 -6.53 12.15
C LEU A 148 -2.18 -5.50 12.19
N LYS A 149 -2.44 -4.26 11.75
CA LYS A 149 -1.45 -3.17 11.80
C LYS A 149 -0.99 -2.88 13.21
N GLN A 150 -1.91 -2.81 14.17
CA GLN A 150 -1.59 -2.58 15.57
C GLN A 150 -0.71 -3.70 16.14
N ARG A 151 -1.06 -4.97 15.92
CA ARG A 151 -0.23 -6.11 16.37
C ARG A 151 1.19 -6.07 15.78
N VAL A 152 1.31 -5.73 14.50
CA VAL A 152 2.62 -5.60 13.84
C VAL A 152 3.42 -4.44 14.44
N ALA A 153 2.77 -3.30 14.70
CA ALA A 153 3.41 -2.14 15.33
C ALA A 153 3.91 -2.47 16.75
N LEU A 154 3.08 -3.12 17.58
CA LEU A 154 3.47 -3.54 18.93
C LEU A 154 4.69 -4.47 18.92
N ARG A 155 4.70 -5.48 18.05
CA ARG A 155 5.84 -6.40 17.90
C ARG A 155 7.12 -5.70 17.45
N TYR A 156 6.99 -4.70 16.59
CA TYR A 156 8.14 -3.91 16.13
C TYR A 156 8.66 -3.02 17.26
N ASN A 157 7.79 -2.22 17.87
CA ASN A 157 8.14 -1.29 18.94
C ASN A 157 8.75 -1.99 20.16
N ALA A 158 8.32 -3.21 20.47
CA ALA A 158 8.89 -4.01 21.56
C ALA A 158 10.40 -4.27 21.41
N LYS A 159 10.94 -4.23 20.18
CA LYS A 159 12.37 -4.43 19.89
C LYS A 159 13.17 -3.13 19.83
N VAL A 160 12.51 -1.98 19.95
CA VAL A 160 13.17 -0.70 19.83
C VAL A 160 13.48 -0.11 21.20
N LEU A 161 14.74 0.27 21.39
CA LEU A 161 15.17 1.10 22.51
C LEU A 161 14.79 2.56 22.25
N GLY A 162 13.89 3.11 23.06
CA GLY A 162 13.57 4.54 23.03
C GLY A 162 14.80 5.37 23.36
N ARG A 163 15.16 6.31 22.48
CA ARG A 163 16.16 7.34 22.74
C ARG A 163 15.50 8.70 22.56
N GLU A 164 15.69 9.57 23.53
CA GLU A 164 15.27 10.98 23.44
C GLU A 164 16.45 11.79 22.91
N PHE A 165 16.15 12.78 22.05
CA PHE A 165 17.15 13.68 21.47
C PHE A 165 16.89 15.10 21.97
N GLU A 166 17.94 15.74 22.48
CA GLU A 166 17.92 17.14 22.89
C GLU A 166 18.38 18.06 21.76
N GLN A 167 18.11 19.35 21.94
CA GLN A 167 18.64 20.38 21.06
C GLN A 167 20.18 20.39 21.16
N ASN A 168 20.84 20.46 20.00
CA ASN A 168 22.29 20.39 19.80
C ASN A 168 22.93 19.00 19.88
N ASP A 169 22.16 17.93 20.05
CA ASP A 169 22.69 16.56 19.89
C ASP A 169 23.27 16.37 18.49
N LEU A 170 24.42 15.70 18.44
CA LEU A 170 25.06 15.30 17.19
C LEU A 170 24.40 14.03 16.68
N VAL A 171 23.94 14.08 15.45
CA VAL A 171 23.22 13.00 14.81
C VAL A 171 23.77 12.76 13.41
N LEU A 172 24.13 11.51 13.12
CA LEU A 172 24.41 11.06 11.75
C LEU A 172 23.12 11.01 10.95
N ARG A 173 23.12 11.05 9.62
CA ARG A 173 21.97 10.86 8.75
C ARG A 173 22.19 9.58 7.95
N ARG A 174 21.18 8.72 7.72
CA ARG A 174 21.35 7.59 6.79
C ARG A 174 21.29 8.04 5.33
N ASN A 175 22.26 7.63 4.51
CA ASN A 175 22.41 8.11 3.13
C ASN A 175 21.33 7.57 2.16
N ASP A 176 20.62 6.52 2.55
CA ASP A 176 19.51 5.95 1.78
C ASP A 176 18.14 6.56 2.14
N ILE A 177 18.11 7.58 3.01
CA ILE A 177 16.90 8.32 3.39
C ILE A 177 17.02 9.77 2.86
N GLY A 178 16.34 10.05 1.75
CA GLY A 178 16.27 11.38 1.10
C GLY A 178 16.98 11.44 -0.26
N VAL A 179 17.24 12.65 -0.76
CA VAL A 179 17.97 12.85 -2.04
C VAL A 179 19.40 12.32 -1.87
N PRO A 180 19.86 11.38 -2.70
CA PRO A 180 21.23 10.87 -2.64
C PRO A 180 22.23 12.01 -2.88
N THR A 181 23.26 12.12 -2.05
CA THR A 181 24.37 13.04 -2.28
C THR A 181 25.03 12.68 -3.61
N HIS A 182 25.11 13.63 -4.55
CA HIS A 182 25.67 13.39 -5.88
C HIS A 182 27.12 12.91 -5.77
N GLY A 183 27.42 11.73 -6.33
CA GLY A 183 28.79 11.23 -6.53
C GLY A 183 29.16 9.95 -5.78
N GLU A 184 28.36 9.48 -4.82
CA GLU A 184 28.69 8.26 -4.07
C GLU A 184 27.91 7.05 -4.61
N GLY A 185 28.62 6.16 -5.30
CA GLY A 185 28.06 4.92 -5.85
C GLY A 185 27.65 3.91 -4.77
N LYS A 186 27.39 2.67 -5.18
CA LYS A 186 26.93 1.55 -4.33
C LYS A 186 27.85 1.17 -3.14
N LEU A 187 29.00 1.85 -3.00
CA LEU A 187 30.00 1.69 -1.93
C LEU A 187 30.09 2.91 -0.99
N ALA A 188 29.14 3.85 -1.09
CA ALA A 188 29.03 4.99 -0.19
C ALA A 188 28.93 4.56 1.28
N ALA A 189 29.40 5.41 2.20
CA ALA A 189 29.12 5.21 3.61
C ALA A 189 27.60 5.22 3.84
N ASN A 190 27.10 4.33 4.69
CA ASN A 190 25.66 4.27 4.97
C ASN A 190 25.16 5.47 5.81
N TRP A 191 26.08 6.30 6.31
CA TRP A 191 25.83 7.38 7.26
C TRP A 191 26.64 8.63 6.89
N GLU A 192 25.98 9.79 6.91
CA GLU A 192 26.52 11.11 6.60
C GLU A 192 26.39 12.02 7.84
N GLY A 193 27.34 12.92 8.07
CA GLY A 193 27.29 13.87 9.20
C GLY A 193 28.63 13.96 9.95
N PRO A 194 28.63 14.49 11.19
CA PRO A 194 27.48 14.71 12.07
C PRO A 194 26.72 16.03 11.82
N TYR A 195 25.40 16.01 12.05
CA TYR A 195 24.51 17.17 12.02
C TYR A 195 24.07 17.55 13.43
N ARG A 196 23.74 18.83 13.67
CA ARG A 196 23.19 19.30 14.96
C ARG A 196 21.66 19.33 14.91
N SER A 197 21.03 18.68 15.89
CA SER A 197 19.57 18.77 16.06
C SER A 197 19.17 20.21 16.44
N LYS A 198 18.34 20.86 15.61
CA LYS A 198 17.87 22.24 15.87
C LYS A 198 16.73 22.32 16.87
N ARG A 199 16.05 21.22 17.18
CA ARG A 199 14.84 21.19 18.01
C ARG A 199 14.62 19.80 18.60
N ARG A 200 14.08 19.73 19.82
CA ARG A 200 13.72 18.47 20.49
C ARG A 200 12.75 17.69 19.61
N LEU A 201 13.16 16.50 19.18
CA LEU A 201 12.29 15.56 18.49
C LEU A 201 11.82 14.56 19.55
N VAL A 202 10.67 14.83 20.16
CA VAL A 202 9.97 13.80 20.95
C VAL A 202 9.56 12.72 19.95
N ARG A 203 10.00 11.49 20.20
CA ARG A 203 9.54 10.35 19.42
C ARG A 203 8.05 10.19 19.68
N ALA A 204 7.21 10.53 18.71
CA ALA A 204 5.79 10.22 18.80
C ALA A 204 5.65 8.69 18.93
N PRO A 205 4.91 8.17 19.93
CA PRO A 205 4.49 6.78 19.88
C PRO A 205 3.80 6.57 18.53
N THR A 206 4.06 5.44 17.86
CA THR A 206 3.48 5.08 16.56
C THR A 206 1.95 4.92 16.59
N SER A 207 1.28 5.35 17.67
CA SER A 207 -0.16 5.56 17.76
C SER A 207 -0.67 6.62 16.76
N TRP A 208 0.21 7.39 16.13
CA TRP A 208 -0.08 8.07 14.86
C TRP A 208 0.80 7.47 13.75
N LYS A 209 0.16 6.78 12.79
CA LYS A 209 0.74 6.06 11.63
C LYS A 209 1.28 4.65 11.93
N GLY A 210 0.34 3.69 11.89
CA GLY A 210 0.63 2.26 11.89
C GLY A 210 1.42 1.80 10.67
N SER A 211 2.35 0.86 10.93
CA SER A 211 3.04 -0.03 9.97
C SER A 211 4.29 0.45 9.23
N MET A 212 5.32 0.92 9.96
CA MET A 212 6.75 0.78 9.59
C MET A 212 7.31 -0.14 10.70
N ALA A 213 8.02 -1.22 10.44
CA ALA A 213 9.06 -1.34 9.44
C ALA A 213 9.05 -2.67 8.68
N LYS A 214 9.12 -2.54 7.35
CA LYS A 214 10.18 -3.20 6.60
C LYS A 214 10.97 -2.08 5.93
N LYS A 215 12.12 -1.76 6.56
CA LYS A 215 13.02 -0.62 6.27
C LYS A 215 12.37 0.76 6.51
N SER A 216 13.15 1.68 7.06
CA SER A 216 12.77 3.08 7.29
C SER A 216 11.90 3.43 8.49
N GLN A 217 12.12 2.82 9.66
CA GLN A 217 12.15 3.64 10.87
C GLN A 217 13.43 3.28 11.65
N GLU A 218 14.14 4.31 12.08
CA GLU A 218 15.23 4.26 13.08
C GLU A 218 16.57 3.68 12.71
N HIS A 219 17.10 4.07 11.56
CA HIS A 219 18.55 4.24 11.45
C HIS A 219 18.85 5.61 10.83
N GLY A 220 17.94 6.58 10.94
CA GLY A 220 18.13 7.89 10.37
C GLY A 220 19.19 8.67 11.14
N MET A 221 19.33 8.45 12.46
CA MET A 221 20.22 9.25 13.29
C MET A 221 20.95 8.47 14.38
N ARG A 222 22.28 8.60 14.40
CA ARG A 222 23.18 7.95 15.37
C ARG A 222 24.09 9.00 16.00
N VAL A 223 24.17 9.01 17.33
CA VAL A 223 25.08 9.90 18.08
C VAL A 223 26.49 9.34 18.03
N THR A 224 27.49 10.22 17.84
CA THR A 224 28.93 9.90 17.97
C THR A 224 29.34 9.79 19.42
#